data_AF-A0A4U8YVH3-F1
#
_entry.id   AF-A0A4U8YVH3-F1
#
_cell.length_a   1.000
_cell.length_b   1.000
_cell.length_c   1.000
_cell.angle_alpha   90.00
_cell.angle_beta   90.00
_cell.angle_gamma   90.00
#
_symmetry.space_group_name_H-M   'P 1'
#
loop_
_entity.id
_entity.type
_entity.pdbx_description
1 polymer ?
#
loop_
_entity_poly.entity_id
_entity_poly.type
_entity_poly.pdbx_seq_one_letter_code
_entity_poly.pdbx_strand_id
1 'polypeptide(L)'
;MGLTLRTVQRWEKNGLQDRRKGTRATPVNKLSEIEEKRILKVLSSPEYCDLSPNQIVPLLADKGIYYCSESIILRLLRKMRMNTHRQHCRPRRHKKPEEYVATGPNQVWSWDITYLPLQVRDVSFIFT
;
A
#
# COMPACT_ATOMS: atom_id res chain seq x y z
N MET A 1 27.57 26.77 1.99
CA MET A 1 26.43 26.53 1.09
C MET A 1 26.95 26.49 -0.34
N GLY A 2 27.11 25.30 -0.94
CA GLY A 2 27.74 25.09 -2.26
C GLY A 2 26.90 25.52 -3.47
N LEU A 3 26.21 26.66 -3.37
CA LEU A 3 25.42 27.23 -4.47
C LEU A 3 26.21 28.39 -5.08
N THR A 4 26.29 28.44 -6.40
CA THR A 4 27.01 29.50 -7.11
C THR A 4 26.16 30.76 -7.20
N LEU A 5 26.77 31.94 -7.11
CA LEU A 5 26.07 33.23 -7.12
C LEU A 5 25.11 33.38 -8.33
N ARG A 6 25.51 32.83 -9.48
CA ARG A 6 24.70 32.82 -10.72
C ARG A 6 23.40 32.04 -10.58
N THR A 7 23.38 30.95 -9.80
CA THR A 7 22.15 30.18 -9.55
C THR A 7 21.15 30.98 -8.71
N VAL A 8 21.64 31.74 -7.72
CA VAL A 8 20.80 32.61 -6.87
C VAL A 8 20.21 33.75 -7.68
N GLN A 9 21.04 34.49 -8.43
CA GLN A 9 20.59 35.59 -9.30
C GLN A 9 19.58 35.14 -10.36
N ARG A 10 19.75 33.92 -10.91
CA ARG A 10 18.81 33.35 -11.89
C ARG A 10 17.45 33.07 -11.27
N TRP A 11 17.39 32.57 -10.05
CA TRP A 11 16.13 32.29 -9.33
C TRP A 11 15.43 33.59 -8.91
N GLU A 12 16.20 34.59 -8.48
CA GLU A 12 15.66 35.92 -8.15
C GLU A 12 15.00 36.58 -9.36
N LYS A 13 15.60 36.45 -10.55
CA LYS A 13 15.05 37.05 -11.79
C LYS A 13 13.93 36.25 -12.44
N ASN A 14 13.91 34.92 -12.32
CA ASN A 14 12.92 34.06 -13.00
C ASN A 14 11.81 33.51 -12.09
N GLY A 15 11.86 33.82 -10.78
CA GLY A 15 10.98 33.26 -9.77
C GLY A 15 11.34 31.82 -9.38
N LEU A 16 10.72 31.34 -8.30
CA LEU A 16 10.88 29.98 -7.75
C LEU A 16 9.99 28.94 -8.45
N GLN A 17 9.29 29.29 -9.54
CA GLN A 17 8.43 28.34 -10.24
C GLN A 17 9.27 27.28 -10.95
N ASP A 18 8.94 26.01 -10.68
CA ASP A 18 9.60 24.88 -11.30
C ASP A 18 9.31 24.85 -12.81
N ARG A 19 10.33 25.13 -13.61
CA ARG A 19 10.30 25.12 -15.09
C ARG A 19 10.90 23.86 -15.68
N ARG A 20 11.05 22.76 -14.92
CA ARG A 20 11.46 21.48 -15.49
C ARG A 20 10.44 21.09 -16.58
N LYS A 21 10.90 21.06 -17.83
CA LYS A 21 10.14 20.46 -18.92
C LYS A 21 9.99 18.98 -18.56
N GLY A 22 8.79 18.59 -18.11
CA GLY A 22 8.50 17.19 -17.81
C GLY A 22 8.89 16.28 -18.98
N THR A 23 9.20 15.03 -18.67
CA THR A 23 9.58 14.03 -19.68
C THR A 23 8.44 13.86 -20.69
N ARG A 24 8.70 14.20 -21.96
CA ARG A 24 7.71 14.12 -23.05
C ARG A 24 7.53 12.71 -23.62
N ALA A 25 8.49 11.82 -23.37
CA ALA A 25 8.49 10.47 -23.92
C ALA A 25 7.56 9.55 -23.12
N THR A 26 6.58 8.97 -23.80
CA THR A 26 5.87 7.80 -23.27
C THR A 26 6.81 6.59 -23.30
N PRO A 27 6.91 5.82 -22.22
CA PRO A 27 7.77 4.64 -22.19
C PRO A 27 7.30 3.61 -23.23
N VAL A 28 8.25 2.94 -23.87
CA VAL A 28 7.98 1.93 -24.93
C VAL A 28 7.12 0.78 -24.39
N ASN A 29 7.30 0.43 -23.12
CA ASN A 29 6.56 -0.66 -22.46
C ASN A 29 5.17 -0.22 -21.94
N LYS A 30 4.62 0.86 -22.49
CA LYS A 30 3.27 1.32 -22.13
C LYS A 30 2.26 0.41 -22.81
N LEU A 31 1.41 -0.24 -22.01
CA LEU A 31 0.29 -1.01 -22.54
C LEU A 31 -0.63 -0.13 -23.37
N SER A 32 -1.10 -0.68 -24.47
CA SER A 32 -2.19 -0.10 -25.25
C SER A 32 -3.49 -0.14 -24.44
N GLU A 33 -4.40 0.79 -24.69
CA GLU A 33 -5.73 0.80 -24.05
C GLU A 33 -6.52 -0.50 -24.32
N ILE A 34 -6.28 -1.14 -25.46
CA ILE A 34 -6.92 -2.41 -25.83
C ILE A 34 -6.40 -3.54 -24.91
N GLU A 35 -5.10 -3.57 -24.66
CA GLU A 35 -4.46 -4.55 -23.79
C GLU A 35 -4.88 -4.35 -22.32
N GLU A 36 -4.91 -3.09 -21.87
CA GLU A 36 -5.40 -2.74 -20.52
C GLU A 36 -6.83 -3.26 -20.31
N LYS A 37 -7.74 -3.05 -21.29
CA LYS A 37 -9.13 -3.54 -21.21
C LYS A 37 -9.21 -5.07 -21.21
N ARG A 38 -8.38 -5.75 -22.01
CA ARG A 38 -8.34 -7.23 -22.05
C ARG A 38 -7.91 -7.80 -20.71
N ILE A 39 -6.85 -7.26 -20.12
CA ILE A 39 -6.37 -7.66 -18.79
C ILE A 39 -7.43 -7.38 -17.73
N LEU A 40 -8.06 -6.21 -17.76
CA LEU A 40 -9.13 -5.86 -16.82
C LEU A 40 -10.30 -6.84 -16.88
N LYS A 41 -10.68 -7.29 -18.08
CA LYS A 41 -11.74 -8.30 -18.27
C LYS A 41 -11.37 -9.64 -17.64
N VAL A 42 -10.10 -10.05 -17.74
CA VAL A 42 -9.61 -11.28 -17.10
C VAL A 42 -9.60 -11.13 -15.58
N LEU A 43 -9.05 -10.02 -15.06
CA LEU A 43 -9.00 -9.76 -13.61
C LEU A 43 -10.38 -9.65 -12.95
N SER A 44 -11.39 -9.19 -13.71
CA SER A 44 -12.77 -9.07 -13.22
C SER A 44 -13.60 -10.35 -13.40
N SER A 45 -13.02 -11.39 -14.02
CA SER A 45 -13.72 -12.66 -14.20
C SER A 45 -13.86 -13.40 -12.87
N PRO A 46 -14.92 -14.19 -12.67
CA PRO A 46 -15.17 -14.86 -11.39
C PRO A 46 -14.05 -15.82 -10.97
N GLU A 47 -13.26 -16.36 -11.90
CA GLU A 47 -12.10 -17.21 -11.59
C GLU A 47 -10.97 -16.46 -10.89
N TYR A 48 -10.75 -15.18 -11.22
CA TYR A 48 -9.60 -14.41 -10.74
C TYR A 48 -9.99 -13.23 -9.87
N CYS A 49 -11.29 -12.92 -9.75
CA CYS A 49 -11.77 -11.76 -9.02
C CYS A 49 -11.23 -11.76 -7.59
N ASP A 50 -11.34 -12.87 -6.86
CA ASP A 50 -10.97 -12.94 -5.44
C ASP A 50 -9.49 -13.19 -5.17
N LEU A 51 -8.69 -13.39 -6.23
CA LEU A 51 -7.28 -13.71 -6.11
C LEU A 51 -6.42 -12.44 -6.08
N SER A 52 -5.31 -12.52 -5.35
CA SER A 52 -4.32 -11.45 -5.33
C SER A 52 -3.48 -11.45 -6.62
N PRO A 53 -2.93 -10.31 -7.07
CA PRO A 53 -2.09 -10.24 -8.27
C PRO A 53 -0.91 -11.23 -8.28
N ASN A 54 -0.33 -11.49 -7.11
CA ASN A 54 0.74 -12.48 -6.92
C ASN A 54 0.27 -13.92 -7.18
N GLN A 55 -1.01 -14.23 -6.94
CA GLN A 55 -1.58 -15.55 -7.26
C GLN A 55 -2.02 -15.65 -8.73
N ILE A 56 -2.54 -14.57 -9.30
CA ILE A 56 -3.07 -14.55 -10.66
C ILE A 56 -1.95 -14.77 -11.69
N VAL A 57 -0.78 -14.14 -11.51
CA VAL A 57 0.33 -14.23 -12.47
C VAL A 57 0.84 -15.67 -12.66
N PRO A 58 1.16 -16.43 -11.60
CA PRO A 58 1.49 -17.85 -11.71
C PRO A 58 0.39 -18.69 -12.36
N LEU A 59 -0.87 -18.51 -11.96
CA LEU A 59 -2.00 -19.26 -12.52
C LEU A 59 -2.18 -19.03 -14.03
N LEU A 60 -1.95 -17.81 -14.48
CA LEU A 60 -1.98 -17.48 -15.91
C LEU A 60 -0.77 -18.08 -16.64
N ALA A 61 0.41 -18.07 -16.02
CA ALA A 61 1.61 -18.70 -16.55
C ALA A 61 1.47 -20.22 -16.67
N ASP A 62 0.83 -20.89 -15.70
CA ASP A 62 0.50 -22.32 -15.74
C ASP A 62 -0.43 -22.66 -16.91
N LYS A 63 -1.34 -21.74 -17.26
CA LYS A 63 -2.21 -21.84 -18.45
C LYS A 63 -1.48 -21.46 -19.75
N GLY A 64 -0.19 -21.10 -19.70
CA GLY A 64 0.61 -20.66 -20.84
C GLY A 64 0.26 -19.26 -21.37
N ILE A 65 -0.48 -18.46 -20.60
CA ILE A 65 -0.98 -17.14 -21.02
C ILE A 65 -0.23 -16.06 -20.24
N TYR A 66 0.67 -15.34 -20.91
CA TYR A 66 1.36 -14.20 -20.30
C TYR A 66 0.85 -12.88 -20.88
N TYR A 67 0.24 -12.04 -20.03
CA TYR A 67 -0.20 -10.70 -20.43
C TYR A 67 0.84 -9.63 -20.10
N CYS A 68 1.33 -9.59 -18.85
CA CYS A 68 2.28 -8.59 -18.38
C CYS A 68 2.87 -9.01 -17.02
N SER A 69 3.85 -8.24 -16.54
CA SER A 69 4.46 -8.47 -15.22
C SER A 69 3.51 -8.10 -14.07
N GLU A 70 3.74 -8.69 -12.90
CA GLU A 70 2.98 -8.39 -11.68
C GLU A 70 2.95 -6.89 -11.34
N SER A 71 4.08 -6.21 -11.52
CA SER A 71 4.21 -4.76 -11.29
C SER A 71 3.27 -3.93 -12.18
N ILE A 72 3.03 -4.37 -13.42
CA ILE A 72 2.11 -3.71 -14.36
C ILE A 72 0.66 -3.93 -13.90
N ILE A 73 0.30 -5.16 -13.49
CA ILE A 73 -1.02 -5.47 -12.95
C ILE A 73 -1.32 -4.61 -11.72
N LEU A 74 -0.37 -4.51 -10.78
CA LEU A 74 -0.51 -3.66 -9.60
C LEU A 74 -0.70 -2.19 -9.95
N ARG A 75 0.04 -1.67 -10.94
CA ARG A 75 -0.14 -0.28 -11.43
C ARG A 75 -1.52 -0.08 -12.07
N LEU A 76 -2.00 -1.05 -12.84
CA LEU A 76 -3.32 -1.00 -13.47
C LEU A 76 -4.44 -1.01 -12.44
N LEU A 77 -4.38 -1.90 -11.45
CA LEU A 77 -5.37 -1.98 -10.36
C LEU A 77 -5.40 -0.69 -9.52
N ARG A 78 -4.23 -0.09 -9.26
CA ARG A 78 -4.14 1.23 -8.59
C ARG A 78 -4.77 2.34 -9.43
N LYS A 79 -4.48 2.38 -10.73
CA LYS A 79 -5.06 3.37 -11.68
C LYS A 79 -6.58 3.28 -11.71
N MET A 80 -7.13 2.06 -11.69
CA MET A 80 -8.58 1.80 -11.70
C MET A 80 -9.24 1.89 -10.32
N ARG A 81 -8.48 2.17 -9.24
CA ARG A 81 -8.95 2.18 -7.85
C ARG A 81 -9.68 0.90 -7.41
N MET A 82 -9.32 -0.25 -8.01
CA MET A 82 -9.91 -1.56 -7.70
C MET A 82 -9.21 -2.29 -6.54
N ASN A 83 -8.23 -1.62 -5.90
CA ASN A 83 -7.54 -2.11 -4.71
C ASN A 83 -8.21 -1.65 -3.41
N THR A 84 -9.52 -1.40 -3.44
CA THR A 84 -10.27 -1.05 -2.24
C THR A 84 -10.56 -2.30 -1.41
N HIS A 85 -10.62 -2.10 -0.10
CA HIS A 85 -10.93 -3.13 0.87
C HIS A 85 -12.25 -3.83 0.49
N ARG A 86 -12.19 -5.10 0.09
CA ARG A 86 -13.34 -5.86 -0.39
C ARG A 86 -14.16 -6.51 0.72
N GLN A 87 -13.57 -6.67 1.90
CA GLN A 87 -14.27 -7.24 3.04
C GLN A 87 -15.18 -6.19 3.70
N HIS A 88 -16.25 -6.65 4.34
CA HIS A 88 -17.17 -5.79 5.09
C HIS A 88 -16.55 -5.27 6.41
N CYS A 89 -15.31 -5.64 6.73
CA CYS A 89 -14.64 -5.16 7.93
C CYS A 89 -14.48 -3.63 7.84
N ARG A 90 -15.17 -2.93 8.73
CA ARG A 90 -14.99 -1.49 8.90
C ARG A 90 -13.54 -1.26 9.36
N PRO A 91 -12.84 -0.27 8.81
CA PRO A 91 -11.50 0.07 9.26
C PRO A 91 -11.52 0.36 10.77
N ARG A 92 -10.52 -0.15 11.49
CA ARG A 92 -10.40 0.04 12.94
C ARG A 92 -10.37 1.54 13.24
N ARG A 93 -11.43 2.04 13.89
CA ARG A 93 -11.48 3.42 14.39
C ARG A 93 -10.82 3.43 15.77
N HIS A 94 -9.71 4.14 15.90
CA HIS A 94 -9.10 4.39 17.20
C HIS A 94 -9.89 5.50 17.90
N LYS A 95 -10.77 5.13 18.85
CA LYS A 95 -11.38 6.10 19.78
C LYS A 95 -10.41 6.29 20.95
N LYS A 96 -10.07 7.53 21.27
CA LYS A 96 -9.34 7.83 22.51
C LYS A 96 -10.23 7.42 23.70
N PRO A 97 -9.73 6.62 24.66
CA PRO A 97 -10.50 6.32 25.88
C PRO A 97 -10.80 7.62 26.64
N GLU A 98 -11.91 7.64 27.37
CA GLU A 98 -12.25 8.76 28.24
C GLU A 98 -11.27 8.82 29.42
N GLU A 99 -10.83 10.03 29.76
CA GLU A 99 -9.86 10.26 30.82
C GLU A 99 -10.59 10.34 32.17
N TYR A 100 -10.23 9.45 33.11
CA TYR A 100 -10.72 9.50 34.49
C TYR A 100 -9.80 10.39 35.34
N VAL A 101 -10.37 11.38 36.03
CA VAL A 101 -9.64 12.28 36.94
C VAL A 101 -10.05 11.96 38.38
N ALA A 102 -9.08 11.69 39.25
CA ALA A 102 -9.30 11.52 40.68
C ALA A 102 -9.11 12.85 41.41
N THR A 103 -10.12 13.30 42.16
CA THR A 103 -10.09 14.49 43.02
C THR A 103 -9.76 14.16 44.48
N GLY A 104 -9.73 12.87 44.85
CA GLY A 104 -9.46 12.39 46.19
C GLY A 104 -8.98 10.94 46.23
N PRO A 105 -8.56 10.44 47.40
CA PRO A 105 -8.07 9.07 47.54
C PRO A 105 -9.19 8.05 47.25
N ASN A 106 -8.81 6.90 46.67
CA ASN A 106 -9.69 5.77 46.39
C ASN A 106 -10.78 5.99 45.31
N GLN A 107 -10.62 6.97 44.41
CA GLN A 107 -11.62 7.29 43.38
C GLN A 107 -11.35 6.67 42.00
N VAL A 108 -10.08 6.41 41.67
CA VAL A 108 -9.69 5.79 40.39
C VAL A 108 -8.73 4.65 40.68
N TRP A 109 -9.07 3.48 40.17
CA TRP A 109 -8.25 2.27 40.30
C TRP A 109 -7.78 1.91 38.91
N SER A 110 -6.47 1.96 38.66
CA SER A 110 -5.87 1.46 37.44
C SER A 110 -5.15 0.16 37.72
N TRP A 111 -5.31 -0.81 36.83
CA TRP A 111 -4.54 -2.04 36.82
C TRP A 111 -3.74 -2.08 35.51
N ASP A 112 -2.49 -2.51 35.60
CA ASP A 112 -1.68 -2.82 34.42
C ASP A 112 -1.35 -4.31 34.44
N ILE A 113 -1.33 -4.93 33.26
CA ILE A 113 -0.95 -6.34 33.11
C ILE A 113 0.39 -6.36 32.38
N THR A 114 1.45 -6.64 33.13
CA THR A 114 2.77 -6.84 32.55
C THR A 114 2.89 -8.27 32.03
N TYR A 115 3.12 -8.42 30.72
CA TYR A 115 3.54 -9.70 30.17
C TYR A 115 4.94 -10.03 30.69
N LEU A 116 5.05 -11.07 31.50
CA LEU A 116 6.35 -11.63 31.85
C LEU A 116 6.86 -12.45 30.66
N PRO A 117 7.97 -12.08 30.01
CA PRO A 117 8.54 -12.90 28.96
C PRO A 117 9.03 -14.20 29.59
N LEU A 118 8.35 -15.30 29.31
CA LEU A 118 8.78 -16.63 29.73
C LEU A 118 10.02 -17.00 28.91
N GLN A 119 11.17 -17.18 29.58
CA GLN A 119 12.41 -17.61 28.93
C GLN A 119 12.41 -19.14 28.71
N VAL A 120 11.39 -19.64 28.01
CA VAL A 120 11.41 -21.03 27.54
C VAL A 120 11.65 -20.99 26.04
N ARG A 121 12.87 -21.37 25.67
CA ARG A 121 13.19 -21.81 24.31
C ARG A 121 12.62 -23.21 24.15
N ASP A 122 11.78 -23.39 23.13
CA ASP A 122 11.38 -24.70 22.59
C ASP A 122 10.60 -25.62 23.55
N VAL A 123 9.38 -25.26 23.93
CA VAL A 123 8.35 -26.25 24.31
C VAL A 123 7.26 -26.31 23.26
N SER A 124 7.41 -27.26 22.35
CA SER A 124 6.34 -27.74 21.48
C SER A 124 5.39 -28.61 22.31
N PHE A 125 4.21 -28.09 22.64
CA PHE A 125 3.12 -28.90 23.19
C PHE A 125 2.52 -29.74 22.05
N ILE A 126 2.84 -31.03 22.02
CA ILE A 126 2.18 -32.00 21.14
C ILE A 126 1.03 -32.61 21.94
N PHE A 127 -0.21 -32.32 21.53
CA PHE A 127 -1.38 -33.08 21.99
C PHE A 127 -1.45 -34.36 21.16
N THR A 128 -1.21 -35.51 21.80
CA THR A 128 -1.63 -36.84 21.32
C THR A 128 -2.96 -37.22 21.93
#